data_AF-A0AB35INA6-F1
#
_entry.id   AF-A0AB35INA6-F1
#
_cell.length_a   1.000
_cell.length_b   1.000
_cell.length_c   1.000
_cell.angle_alpha   90.00
_cell.angle_beta   90.00
_cell.angle_gamma   90.00
#
_symmetry.space_group_name_H-M   'P 1'
#
loop_
_entity.id
_entity.type
_entity.pdbx_description
1 polymer ?
#
loop_
_entity_poly.entity_id
_entity_poly.type
_entity_poly.pdbx_seq_one_letter_code
_entity_poly.pdbx_strand_id
1 'polypeptide(L)' 'MKCPYCRKEMDKGFFNSAKWDYTWTPEGKKPHFWRNHPKEYEVILKKGWAILQLTAYRCANCRVIIINEDDC' A
#
# COMPACT_ATOMS: atom_id res chain seq x y z
N MET A 1 10.86 -8.75 -0.70
CA MET A 1 11.72 -7.56 -0.81
C MET A 1 12.56 -7.41 0.47
N LYS A 2 13.80 -6.90 0.39
CA LYS A 2 14.62 -6.57 1.58
C LYS A 2 14.56 -5.07 1.85
N CYS A 3 14.49 -4.68 3.11
CA CYS A 3 14.49 -3.28 3.53
C CYS A 3 15.84 -2.62 3.19
N PRO A 4 15.87 -1.47 2.50
CA PRO A 4 17.11 -0.80 2.13
C PRO A 4 17.89 -0.26 3.34
N TYR A 5 17.21 -0.03 4.47
CA TYR A 5 17.81 0.52 5.68
C TYR A 5 18.40 -0.52 6.63
N CYS A 6 17.68 -1.64 6.87
CA CYS A 6 18.14 -2.66 7.82
C CYS A 6 18.39 -4.05 7.22
N ARG A 7 18.20 -4.21 5.90
CA ARG A 7 18.42 -5.46 5.12
C ARG A 7 17.58 -6.67 5.53
N LYS A 8 16.66 -6.52 6.50
CA LYS A 8 15.69 -7.55 6.88
C LYS A 8 14.62 -7.74 5.79
N GLU A 9 14.01 -8.92 5.77
CA GLU A 9 12.84 -9.17 4.93
C GLU A 9 11.67 -8.25 5.31
N MET A 10 10.84 -7.94 4.32
CA MET A 10 9.68 -7.06 4.45
C MET A 10 8.39 -7.84 4.20
N ASP A 11 7.36 -7.49 4.95
CA ASP A 11 6.04 -8.08 4.82
C ASP A 11 5.33 -7.51 3.59
N LYS A 12 4.80 -8.39 2.73
CA LYS A 12 3.94 -7.98 1.62
C LYS A 12 2.54 -7.68 2.16
N GLY A 13 1.95 -6.61 1.65
CA GLY A 13 0.58 -6.23 1.96
C GLY A 13 0.04 -5.27 0.92
N PHE A 14 -1.12 -4.68 1.23
CA PHE A 14 -1.84 -3.82 0.32
C PHE A 14 -2.35 -2.58 1.02
N PHE A 15 -2.22 -1.43 0.37
CA PHE A 15 -2.97 -0.24 0.78
C PHE A 15 -4.41 -0.34 0.31
N ASN A 16 -5.33 0.06 1.18
CA ASN A 16 -6.75 0.23 0.86
C ASN A 16 -7.19 1.62 1.31
N SER A 17 -8.03 2.28 0.51
CA SER A 17 -8.68 3.52 0.94
C SER A 17 -9.95 3.20 1.74
N ALA A 18 -9.95 3.55 3.03
CA ALA A 18 -11.17 3.83 3.76
C ALA A 18 -11.38 5.35 3.78
N LYS A 19 -12.64 5.79 3.94
CA LYS A 19 -13.13 7.18 3.80
C LYS A 19 -12.25 8.27 4.46
N TRP A 20 -11.42 7.91 5.43
CA TRP A 20 -10.54 8.81 6.18
C TRP A 20 -9.12 8.28 6.40
N ASP A 21 -8.85 7.00 6.12
CA ASP A 21 -7.58 6.34 6.46
C ASP A 21 -7.05 5.53 5.27
N TYR A 22 -5.79 5.80 4.91
CA TYR A 22 -4.99 4.93 4.06
C TYR A 22 -4.37 3.84 4.92
N THR A 23 -4.96 2.65 4.91
CA THR A 23 -4.50 1.54 5.76
C THR A 23 -3.68 0.56 4.96
N TRP A 24 -2.48 0.23 5.45
CA TRP A 24 -1.73 -0.92 4.97
C TRP A 24 -2.25 -2.18 5.67
N THR A 25 -2.65 -3.17 4.89
CA THR A 25 -3.16 -4.46 5.36
C THR A 25 -2.19 -5.56 4.90
N PRO A 26 -1.63 -6.38 5.81
CA PRO A 26 -0.77 -7.48 5.40
C PRO A 26 -1.53 -8.49 4.53
N GLU A 27 -0.82 -9.17 3.64
CA GLU A 27 -1.39 -10.22 2.80
C GLU A 27 -2.11 -11.29 3.65
N GLY A 28 -3.31 -11.70 3.22
CA GLY A 28 -4.15 -12.64 3.96
C GLY A 28 -5.05 -12.02 5.05
N LYS A 29 -5.03 -10.70 5.27
CA LYS A 29 -5.96 -9.99 6.17
C LYS A 29 -7.05 -9.24 5.40
N LYS A 30 -8.21 -9.02 6.05
CA LYS A 30 -9.36 -8.33 5.44
C LYS A 30 -9.23 -6.81 5.59
N PRO A 31 -9.41 -6.03 4.51
CA PRO A 31 -9.36 -4.57 4.55
C PRO A 31 -10.72 -3.92 4.91
N HIS A 32 -10.69 -2.65 5.31
CA HIS A 32 -11.86 -1.77 5.45
C HIS A 32 -12.01 -0.87 4.20
N PHE A 33 -13.24 -0.61 3.77
CA PHE A 33 -13.52 0.08 2.50
C PHE A 33 -14.29 1.39 2.68
N TRP A 34 -13.91 2.44 1.93
CA TRP A 34 -14.77 3.37 1.14
C TRP A 34 -13.96 4.53 0.52
N ARG A 35 -14.37 4.98 -0.68
CA ARG A 35 -13.66 5.70 -1.78
C ARG A 35 -12.84 6.98 -1.49
N ASN A 36 -11.87 7.24 -2.39
CA ASN A 36 -11.14 8.50 -2.57
C ASN A 36 -11.31 9.12 -3.98
N HIS A 37 -11.25 10.45 -4.08
CA HIS A 37 -11.19 11.25 -5.31
C HIS A 37 -9.86 12.02 -5.35
N PRO A 38 -8.89 11.62 -6.19
CA PRO A 38 -7.59 12.25 -6.20
C PRO A 38 -7.58 13.65 -6.87
N LYS A 39 -6.65 14.51 -6.42
CA LYS A 39 -6.37 15.86 -6.95
C LYS A 39 -5.25 15.83 -8.01
N GLU A 40 -5.11 16.90 -8.79
CA GLU A 40 -4.21 16.96 -9.97
C GLU A 40 -2.71 16.78 -9.65
N TYR A 41 -2.26 17.13 -8.44
CA TYR A 41 -0.88 16.96 -8.00
C TYR A 41 -0.59 15.57 -7.41
N GLU A 42 -1.60 14.71 -7.32
CA GLU A 42 -1.48 13.39 -6.71
C GLU A 42 -1.14 12.35 -7.77
N VAL A 43 -0.16 11.49 -7.47
CA VAL A 43 0.17 10.35 -8.33
C VAL A 43 -0.86 9.24 -8.08
N ILE A 44 -1.63 8.89 -9.10
CA ILE A 44 -2.57 7.77 -9.04
C ILE A 44 -1.78 6.46 -9.16
N LEU A 45 -1.57 5.80 -8.03
CA LEU A 45 -0.79 4.56 -7.97
C LEU A 45 -1.53 3.33 -8.53
N LYS A 46 -2.85 3.40 -8.74
CA LYS A 46 -3.66 2.37 -9.42
C LYS A 46 -4.99 2.95 -9.93
N LYS A 47 -5.40 2.62 -11.15
CA LYS A 47 -6.72 2.96 -11.73
C LYS A 47 -7.61 1.71 -11.78
N GLY A 48 -8.87 1.80 -11.32
CA GLY A 48 -9.82 0.69 -11.45
C GLY A 48 -11.14 0.87 -10.70
N TRP A 49 -12.15 0.10 -11.12
CA TRP A 49 -13.51 0.06 -10.53
C TRP A 49 -13.66 -1.00 -9.43
N ALA A 50 -12.78 -2.00 -9.41
CA ALA A 50 -12.67 -2.95 -8.31
C ALA A 50 -11.83 -2.35 -7.18
N ILE A 51 -12.03 -2.85 -5.97
CA ILE A 51 -11.23 -2.57 -4.76
C ILE A 51 -9.79 -2.18 -5.13
N LEU A 52 -9.45 -0.90 -4.91
CA LEU A 52 -8.12 -0.35 -5.20
C LEU A 52 -7.13 -0.93 -4.17
N GLN A 53 -6.50 -2.05 -4.52
CA GLN A 53 -5.42 -2.68 -3.77
C GLN A 53 -4.08 -2.38 -4.45
N LEU A 54 -3.24 -1.63 -3.75
CA LEU A 54 -1.88 -1.31 -4.15
C LEU A 54 -0.90 -2.20 -3.39
N THR A 55 -0.11 -3.01 -4.09
CA THR A 55 0.92 -3.84 -3.46
C THR A 55 1.98 -2.95 -2.80
N ALA A 56 2.29 -3.24 -1.54
CA ALA A 56 3.31 -2.51 -0.80
C ALA A 56 4.02 -3.42 0.20
N TYR A 57 5.32 -3.20 0.38
CA TYR A 57 6.16 -3.94 1.31
C TYR A 57 6.43 -3.11 2.56
N ARG A 58 6.16 -3.63 3.74
CA ARG A 58 6.39 -2.95 5.01
C ARG A 58 7.53 -3.59 5.80
N CYS A 59 8.48 -2.78 6.24
CA CYS A 59 9.48 -3.19 7.23
C CYS A 59 8.99 -2.82 8.63
N ALA A 60 8.64 -3.80 9.46
CA ALA A 60 8.19 -3.53 10.83
C ALA A 60 9.27 -2.85 11.71
N ASN A 61 10.54 -3.17 11.47
CA ASN A 61 11.67 -2.64 12.23
C ASN A 61 11.93 -1.14 11.92
N CYS A 62 12.05 -0.80 10.64
CA CYS A 62 12.33 0.59 10.21
C CYS A 62 11.07 1.44 10.07
N ARG A 63 9.88 0.84 10.15
CA ARG A 63 8.58 1.50 9.92
C ARG A 63 8.49 2.19 8.55
N VAL A 64 9.17 1.62 7.56
CA VAL A 64 9.16 2.08 6.16
C VAL A 64 8.23 1.21 5.34
N ILE A 65 7.50 1.84 4.42
CA ILE A 65 6.73 1.15 3.39
C ILE A 65 7.32 1.51 2.02
N ILE A 66 7.48 0.51 1.16
CA ILE A 66 7.97 0.67 -0.21
C ILE A 66 6.87 0.20 -1.16
N ILE A 67 6.59 1.03 -2.16
CA ILE A 67 5.70 0.75 -3.29
C ILE A 67 6.60 0.72 -4.53
N ASN A 68 6.41 -0.31 -5.36
CA ASN A 68 7.07 -0.41 -6.65
C ASN A 68 6.02 -0.21 -7.74
N GLU A 69 6.21 0.78 -8.60
CA GLU A 69 5.25 1.13 -9.67
C GLU A 69 5.06 -0.01 -10.66
N ASP A 70 6.10 -0.84 -10.89
CA ASP A 70 6.03 -2.01 -11.77
C ASP A 70 5.14 -3.14 -11.21
N ASP A 71 4.86 -3.14 -9.90
CA ASP A 71 4.05 -4.15 -9.21
C ASP A 71 2.57 -3.74 -9.02
N CYS A 72 2.13 -2.65 -9.69
CA CYS A 72 0.85 -1.98 -9.48
C CYS A 72 -0.26 -2.37 -10.48
#